data_AF-A0A151A1H1-F1
#
_entry.id   AF-A0A151A1H1-F1
#
_cell.length_a   1.000
_cell.length_b   1.000
_cell.length_c   1.000
_cell.angle_alpha   90.00
_cell.angle_beta   90.00
_cell.angle_gamma   90.00
#
_symmetry.space_group_name_H-M   'P 1'
#
loop_
_entity.id
_entity.type
_entity.pdbx_description
1 polymer ?
#
loop_
_entity_poly.entity_id
_entity_poly.type
_entity_poly.pdbx_seq_one_letter_code
_entity_poly.pdbx_strand_id
1 'polypeptide(L)' 'MSNLSDYEKGYSKAKTENRVRQQLKDHPTRLKLYNLGRQNLFKLNKILKRRSTSYLDGYKQGLKE' A
#
# COMPACT_ATOMS: atom_id res chain seq x y z
N MET A 1 -20.06 9.93 6.79
CA MET A 1 -18.67 9.48 6.54
C MET A 1 -18.63 7.98 6.77
N SER A 2 -18.47 7.16 5.72
CA SER A 2 -18.33 5.71 5.91
C SER A 2 -16.99 5.45 6.58
N ASN A 3 -17.02 5.05 7.85
CA ASN A 3 -15.83 4.63 8.59
C ASN A 3 -15.40 3.27 8.04
N LEU A 4 -14.62 3.28 6.97
CA LEU A 4 -13.99 2.06 6.45
C LEU A 4 -13.23 1.39 7.59
N SER A 5 -13.45 0.08 7.72
CA SER A 5 -12.67 -0.73 8.64
C SER A 5 -11.18 -0.64 8.29
N ASP A 6 -10.31 -0.88 9.26
CA ASP A 6 -8.87 -0.87 9.03
C ASP A 6 -8.46 -1.88 7.94
N TYR A 7 -9.17 -3.00 7.85
CA TYR A 7 -9.02 -3.99 6.78
C TYR A 7 -9.33 -3.37 5.40
N GLU A 8 -10.49 -2.75 5.23
CA GLU A 8 -10.88 -2.12 3.96
C GLU A 8 -9.94 -0.98 3.57
N LYS A 9 -9.45 -0.20 4.55
CA LYS A 9 -8.40 0.80 4.32
C LYS A 9 -7.12 0.16 3.79
N GLY A 10 -6.68 -0.95 4.39
CA GLY A 10 -5.53 -1.71 3.94
C GLY A 10 -5.70 -2.25 2.52
N TYR A 11 -6.84 -2.87 2.26
CA TYR A 11 -7.20 -3.46 0.97
C TYR A 11 -7.31 -2.41 -0.16
N SER A 12 -8.03 -1.31 0.10
CA SER A 12 -8.15 -0.19 -0.85
C SER A 12 -6.81 0.46 -1.15
N LYS A 13 -5.93 0.58 -0.13
CA LYS A 13 -4.58 1.07 -0.33
C LYS A 13 -3.78 0.15 -1.24
N ALA A 14 -3.85 -1.17 -1.05
CA ALA A 14 -3.16 -2.14 -1.91
C ALA A 14 -3.61 -2.03 -3.37
N LYS A 15 -4.93 -1.96 -3.63
CA LYS A 15 -5.45 -1.77 -5.00
C LYS A 15 -4.96 -0.48 -5.65
N THR A 16 -5.01 0.63 -4.90
CA THR A 16 -4.52 1.93 -5.39
C THR A 16 -3.04 1.86 -5.77
N GLU A 17 -2.22 1.25 -4.91
CA GLU A 17 -0.79 1.13 -5.17
C GLU A 17 -0.49 0.20 -6.35
N ASN A 18 -1.27 -0.87 -6.54
CA ASN A 18 -1.16 -1.76 -7.69
C ASN A 18 -1.51 -1.02 -8.99
N ARG A 19 -2.60 -0.23 -8.99
CA ARG A 19 -2.98 0.63 -10.13
C ARG A 19 -1.88 1.63 -10.49
N VAL A 20 -1.28 2.30 -9.50
CA VAL A 20 -0.17 3.24 -9.74
C VAL A 20 1.05 2.52 -10.33
N ARG A 21 1.37 1.30 -9.85
CA ARG A 21 2.45 0.49 -10.43
C ARG A 21 2.18 0.13 -11.89
N GLN A 22 0.94 -0.25 -12.22
CA GLN A 22 0.54 -0.54 -13.59
C GLN A 22 0.66 0.71 -14.49
N GLN A 23 0.22 1.87 -14.01
CA GLN A 23 0.35 3.15 -14.74
C GLN A 23 1.82 3.56 -14.95
N LEU A 24 2.70 3.20 -14.03
CA LEU A 24 4.12 3.50 -14.10
C LEU A 24 4.95 2.37 -14.76
N LYS A 25 4.31 1.32 -15.26
CA LYS A 25 4.99 0.16 -15.85
C LYS A 25 5.92 0.55 -17.00
N ASP A 26 5.48 1.48 -17.84
CA ASP A 26 6.25 1.97 -19.00
C ASP A 26 7.28 3.05 -18.63
N HIS A 27 7.35 3.43 -17.34
CA HIS A 27 8.28 4.43 -16.83
C HIS A 27 9.17 3.83 -15.73
N PRO A 28 10.24 3.09 -16.09
CA PRO A 28 11.03 2.30 -15.14
C PRO A 28 11.67 3.15 -14.03
N THR A 29 12.14 4.36 -14.35
CA THR A 29 12.72 5.29 -13.37
C THR A 29 11.67 5.76 -12.36
N ARG A 30 10.47 6.09 -12.81
CA ARG A 30 9.37 6.54 -11.94
C ARG A 30 8.85 5.40 -11.07
N LEU A 31 8.74 4.20 -11.64
CA LEU A 31 8.38 2.99 -10.91
C LEU A 31 9.40 2.65 -9.81
N LYS A 32 10.70 2.80 -10.09
CA LYS A 32 11.78 2.60 -9.12
C LYS A 32 11.69 3.59 -7.96
N LEU A 33 11.52 4.88 -8.26
CA LEU A 33 11.35 5.92 -7.24
C LEU A 33 10.10 5.67 -6.38
N TYR A 34 8.99 5.31 -7.01
CA TYR A 34 7.75 4.98 -6.31
C TYR A 34 7.92 3.79 -5.35
N ASN A 35 8.56 2.71 -5.81
CA ASN A 35 8.83 1.54 -4.99
C ASN A 35 9.78 1.83 -3.81
N LEU A 36 10.81 2.67 -4.03
CA LEU A 36 11.72 3.12 -2.97
C LEU A 36 10.98 3.94 -1.89
N GLY A 37 10.19 4.92 -2.30
CA GLY A 37 9.38 5.72 -1.37
C GLY A 37 8.41 4.85 -0.57
N ARG A 38 7.78 3.88 -1.22
CA ARG A 38 6.89 2.89 -0.60
C ARG A 38 7.57 2.05 0.47
N GLN A 39 8.76 1.51 0.18
CA GLN A 39 9.52 0.69 1.13
C GLN A 39 9.91 1.50 2.37
N ASN A 40 10.38 2.72 2.20
CA ASN A 40 10.76 3.60 3.32
C ASN A 40 9.55 3.97 4.18
N LEU A 41 8.42 4.32 3.55
CA LEU A 41 7.19 4.62 4.27
C LEU A 41 6.64 3.40 5.02
N PHE A 42 6.76 2.18 4.47
CA PHE A 42 6.34 0.96 5.16
C PHE A 42 7.21 0.67 6.39
N LYS A 43 8.54 0.79 6.26
CA LYS A 43 9.48 0.66 7.38
C LYS A 43 9.17 1.68 8.48
N LEU A 44 8.97 2.95 8.13
CA LEU A 44 8.63 4.00 9.09
C LEU A 44 7.32 3.70 9.83
N ASN A 45 6.28 3.29 9.11
CA ASN A 45 5.00 2.94 9.74
C ASN A 45 5.08 1.72 10.65
N LYS A 46 5.98 0.76 10.34
CA LYS A 46 6.25 -0.40 11.20
C LYS A 46 6.95 0.03 12.49
N ILE A 47 7.95 0.90 12.42
CA ILE A 47 8.66 1.45 13.58
C ILE A 47 7.70 2.22 14.49
N LEU A 48 6.85 3.06 13.89
CA LEU A 48 5.89 3.88 14.64
C LEU A 48 4.62 3.12 15.06
N LYS A 49 4.51 1.81 14.79
CA LYS A 49 3.32 0.97 15.07
C LYS A 49 1.99 1.60 14.64
N ARG A 50 1.99 2.38 13.55
CA ARG A 50 0.84 3.18 13.09
C ARG A 50 -0.24 2.37 12.34
N ARG A 51 -0.08 1.06 12.21
CA ARG A 51 -1.00 0.20 11.45
C ARG A 51 -1.40 -1.01 12.30
N SER A 52 -2.70 -1.24 12.39
CA SER A 52 -3.27 -2.43 13.01
C SER A 52 -2.98 -3.69 12.19
N THR A 53 -3.08 -4.85 12.82
CA THR A 53 -2.97 -6.15 12.15
C THR A 53 -4.01 -6.30 11.05
N SER A 54 -5.27 -5.91 11.31
CA SER A 54 -6.35 -5.91 10.32
C SER A 54 -6.03 -5.11 9.07
N TYR A 55 -5.37 -3.95 9.22
CA TYR A 55 -4.89 -3.18 8.07
C TYR A 55 -3.87 -3.96 7.24
N LEU A 56 -2.91 -4.61 7.91
CA LEU A 56 -1.87 -5.38 7.21
C LEU A 56 -2.47 -6.58 6.48
N ASP A 57 -3.49 -7.22 7.05
CA ASP A 57 -4.18 -8.36 6.45
C ASP A 57 -4.99 -7.94 5.23
N GLY A 58 -5.75 -6.85 5.32
CA GLY A 58 -6.44 -6.27 4.16
C GLY A 58 -5.47 -5.85 3.06
N TYR A 59 -4.34 -5.24 3.44
CA TYR A 59 -3.29 -4.85 2.50
C TYR A 59 -2.65 -6.06 1.81
N LYS A 60 -2.38 -7.16 2.53
CA LYS A 60 -1.88 -8.40 1.93
C LYS A 60 -2.90 -9.03 0.99
N GLN A 61 -4.18 -9.02 1.36
CA GLN A 61 -5.24 -9.58 0.52
C GLN A 61 -5.36 -8.80 -0.79
N GLY A 62 -5.36 -7.48 -0.75
CA GLY A 62 -5.46 -6.64 -1.95
C GLY A 62 -4.23 -6.64 -2.86
N LEU A 63 -3.13 -7.28 -2.45
CA LEU A 63 -1.96 -7.53 -3.31
C LEU A 63 -2.02 -8.90 -4.02
N LYS A 64 -2.86 -9.83 -3.55
CA LYS A 64 -3.04 -11.16 -4.15
C LYS A 64 -4.05 -11.17 -5.30
N GLU A 65 -4.94 -10.21 -5.32
CA GLU A 65 -5.86 -9.90 -6.44
C GLU A 65 -5.20 -9.01 -7.48
#